data_AF-A0A7G2F4E7-F1
#
_entry.id   AF-A0A7G2F4E7-F1
#
_cell.length_a   1.000
_cell.length_b   1.000
_cell.length_c   1.000
_cell.angle_alpha   90.00
_cell.angle_beta   90.00
_cell.angle_gamma   90.00
#
_symmetry.space_group_name_H-M   'P 1'
#
loop_
_entity.id
_entity.type
_entity.pdbx_description
1 polymer ?
#
loop_
_entity_poly.entity_id
_entity_poly.type
_entity_poly.pdbx_seq_one_letter_code
_entity_poly.pdbx_strand_id
1 'polypeptide(L)' 'MLSKQATSASDKQGVCRCIKSVVGRVSYSSIYLKKAAALPGKCGVKLPYKIDPSTNCNSIK' A
#
# COMPACT_ATOMS: atom_id res chain seq x y z
N MET A 1 -13.90 -4.53 -4.37
CA MET A 1 -12.97 -5.63 -4.71
C MET A 1 -11.69 -5.04 -5.32
N LEU A 2 -10.76 -4.50 -4.52
CA LEU A 2 -9.51 -3.92 -5.04
C LEU A 2 -8.45 -5.00 -5.33
N SER A 3 -8.42 -6.06 -4.51
CA SER A 3 -7.48 -7.18 -4.59
C SER A 3 -7.74 -8.14 -5.75
N LYS A 4 -8.97 -8.23 -6.27
CA LYS A 4 -9.30 -9.05 -7.45
C LYS A 4 -8.94 -8.38 -8.79
N GLN A 5 -8.74 -7.06 -8.80
CA GLN A 5 -8.43 -6.29 -10.01
C GLN A 5 -6.93 -6.02 -10.17
N ALA A 6 -6.13 -6.20 -9.12
CA ALA A 6 -4.69 -5.95 -9.14
C ALA A 6 -3.87 -7.24 -9.35
N THR A 7 -4.15 -7.96 -10.45
CA THR A 7 -3.49 -9.24 -10.74
C THR A 7 -2.17 -9.06 -11.49
N SER A 8 -2.04 -8.03 -12.34
CA SER A 8 -0.80 -7.74 -13.06
C SER A 8 0.18 -6.90 -12.22
N ALA A 9 1.46 -6.95 -12.56
CA ALA A 9 2.48 -6.09 -11.96
C ALA A 9 2.09 -4.60 -12.10
N SER A 10 1.65 -4.19 -13.28
CA SER A 10 1.21 -2.82 -13.58
C SER A 10 0.08 -2.36 -12.65
N ASP A 11 -0.91 -3.21 -12.37
CA ASP A 11 -2.02 -2.86 -11.49
C ASP A 11 -1.56 -2.71 -10.04
N LYS A 12 -0.71 -3.63 -9.56
CA LYS A 12 -0.14 -3.55 -8.19
C LYS A 12 0.70 -2.28 -8.03
N GLN A 13 1.46 -1.90 -9.04
CA GLN A 13 2.21 -0.64 -9.06
C GLN A 13 1.27 0.56 -9.05
N GLY A 14 0.18 0.52 -9.84
CA GLY A 14 -0.87 1.54 -9.85
C GLY A 14 -1.50 1.74 -8.47
N VAL A 15 -1.90 0.65 -7.81
CA VAL A 15 -2.43 0.68 -6.44
C VAL A 15 -1.41 1.25 -5.46
N CYS A 16 -0.14 0.84 -5.55
CA CYS A 16 0.93 1.41 -4.72
C CYS A 16 1.04 2.93 -4.89
N ARG A 17 1.09 3.42 -6.14
CA ARG A 17 1.19 4.86 -6.42
C ARG A 17 -0.02 5.62 -5.90
N CYS A 18 -1.22 5.05 -6.05
CA CYS A 18 -2.45 5.62 -5.50
C CYS A 18 -2.34 5.80 -3.96
N ILE A 19 -2.03 4.72 -3.24
CA ILE A 19 -1.88 4.74 -1.78
C ILE A 19 -0.78 5.73 -1.35
N LYS A 20 0.38 5.70 -2.01
CA LYS A 20 1.50 6.61 -1.73
C LYS A 20 1.10 8.07 -1.89
N SER A 21 0.31 8.38 -2.91
CA SER A 21 -0.17 9.75 -3.14
C SER A 21 -1.12 10.24 -2.05
N VAL A 22 -1.92 9.35 -1.44
CA VAL A 22 -2.80 9.69 -0.32
C VAL A 22 -1.97 9.89 0.94
N VAL A 23 -1.04 8.97 1.23
CA VAL A 23 -0.13 9.07 2.38
C VAL A 23 0.68 10.36 2.33
N GLY A 24 1.18 10.78 1.16
CA GLY A 24 1.90 12.04 1.00
C GLY A 24 1.07 13.31 1.18
N ARG A 25 -0.28 13.20 1.23
CA ARG A 25 -1.19 14.34 1.42
C ARG A 25 -1.79 14.42 2.83
N VAL A 26 -1.53 13.42 3.67
CA VAL A 26 -2.05 13.38 5.04
C VAL A 26 -0.90 13.57 6.02
N SER A 27 -1.12 14.37 7.06
CA SER A 27 -0.19 14.41 8.19
C SER A 27 -0.34 13.11 8.98
N TYR A 28 0.75 12.34 9.07
CA TYR A 28 0.79 11.10 9.84
C TYR A 28 1.90 11.14 10.87
N SER A 29 1.71 10.43 11.97
CA SER A 29 2.77 10.11 12.92
C SER A 29 3.18 8.64 12.76
N SER A 30 4.33 8.29 13.33
CA SER A 30 4.89 6.94 13.26
C SER A 30 3.93 5.86 13.78
N ILE A 31 3.05 6.19 14.74
CA ILE A 31 2.05 5.24 15.25
C ILE A 31 0.96 4.92 14.22
N TYR A 32 0.54 5.90 13.43
CA TYR A 32 -0.47 5.69 12.39
C TYR A 32 0.09 4.91 11.20
N LEU A 33 1.36 5.12 10.84
CA LEU A 33 2.05 4.29 9.86
C LEU A 33 2.13 2.82 10.30
N LYS A 34 2.47 2.55 11.57
CA LYS A 34 2.47 1.17 12.12
C LYS A 34 1.08 0.53 12.05
N LYS A 35 0.02 1.29 12.37
CA LYS A 35 -1.36 0.81 12.25
C LYS A 35 -1.73 0.52 10.79
N ALA A 36 -1.37 1.42 9.87
CA ALA A 36 -1.61 1.25 8.44
C ALA A 36 -0.89 0.00 7.89
N ALA A 37 0.36 -0.22 8.28
CA ALA A 37 1.12 -1.41 7.89
C ALA A 37 0.51 -2.73 8.40
N ALA A 38 -0.26 -2.71 9.51
CA ALA A 38 -0.94 -3.89 10.06
C ALA A 38 -2.33 -4.15 9.45
N LEU A 39 -2.95 -3.16 8.79
CA LEU A 39 -4.30 -3.29 8.21
C LEU A 39 -4.42 -4.44 7.20
N PRO A 40 -3.48 -4.68 6.27
CA PRO A 40 -3.58 -5.79 5.32
C PRO A 40 -3.82 -7.14 6.01
N GLY A 41 -3.04 -7.44 7.05
CA GLY A 41 -3.19 -8.69 7.82
C GLY A 41 -4.54 -8.79 8.52
N LYS A 42 -5.04 -7.68 9.10
CA LYS A 42 -6.37 -7.64 9.73
C LYS A 42 -7.52 -7.81 8.75
N CYS A 43 -7.34 -7.36 7.51
CA CYS A 43 -8.32 -7.52 6.44
C CYS A 43 -8.20 -8.85 5.69
N GLY A 44 -7.28 -9.74 6.08
CA GLY A 44 -7.00 -10.99 5.35
C GLY A 44 -6.40 -10.77 3.96
N VAL A 45 -5.83 -9.58 3.70
CA VAL A 45 -5.23 -9.21 2.42
C VAL A 45 -3.72 -9.35 2.52
N LYS A 46 -3.14 -10.18 1.65
CA LYS A 46 -1.68 -10.32 1.55
C LYS A 46 -1.13 -9.34 0.51
N LEU A 47 -0.43 -8.32 0.99
CA LEU A 47 0.29 -7.34 0.16
C LEU A 47 1.79 -7.66 0.18
N PRO A 48 2.48 -7.66 -0.98
CA PRO A 48 3.92 -7.94 -1.05
C PRO A 48 4.80 -6.75 -0.63
N TYR A 49 4.22 -5.69 -0.05
CA TYR A 49 4.90 -4.49 0.41
C TYR A 49 4.21 -3.90 1.64
N LYS A 50 4.93 -3.06 2.39
CA LYS A 50 4.37 -2.31 3.51
C LYS A 50 3.74 -1.00 3.01
N ILE A 51 2.63 -0.60 3.62
CA ILE A 51 2.03 0.71 3.38
C ILE A 51 2.92 1.74 4.08
N ASP A 52 3.84 2.34 3.32
CA ASP A 52 4.84 3.28 3.80
C ASP A 52 5.13 4.34 2.73
N PRO A 53 5.38 5.62 3.10
CA PRO A 53 5.72 6.67 2.14
C PRO A 53 7.01 6.38 1.34
N SER A 54 7.96 5.67 1.94
CA SER A 54 9.24 5.29 1.32
C SER A 54 9.12 4.07 0.40
N THR A 55 7.95 3.42 0.35
CA THR A 55 7.73 2.26 -0.53
C THR A 55 8.04 2.63 -1.99
N ASN A 56 8.94 1.85 -2.59
CA ASN A 56 9.28 1.97 -3.99
C ASN A 56 8.25 1.20 -4.83
N CYS A 57 7.32 1.92 -5.45
CA CYS A 57 6.28 1.27 -6.25
C CYS A 57 6.82 0.58 -7.50
N ASN A 58 8.00 0.94 -8.01
CA ASN A 58 8.54 0.34 -9.23
C ASN A 58 9.14 -1.06 -9.02
N SER A 59 9.43 -1.44 -7.77
CA SER A 59 9.97 -2.77 -7.46
C SER A 59 8.89 -3.84 -7.25
N ILE A 60 7.60 -3.48 -7.38
CA ILE A 60 6.48 -4.40 -7.17
C ILE A 60 6.25 -5.23 -8.44
N LYS A 61 6.17 -6.55 -8.26
CA LYS A 61 5.90 -7.57 -9.28
C LYS A 61 4.53 -8.22 -9.03
#